data_AF-A0A357N0Q8-F1
#
_entry.id   AF-A0A357N0Q8-F1
#
_cell.length_a   1.000
_cell.length_b   1.000
_cell.length_c   1.000
_cell.angle_alpha   90.00
_cell.angle_beta   90.00
_cell.angle_gamma   90.00
#
_symmetry.space_group_name_H-M   'P 1'
#
loop_
_entity.id
_entity.type
_entity.pdbx_description
1 polymer ?
#
loop_
_entity_poly.entity_id
_entity_poly.type
_entity_poly.pdbx_seq_one_letter_code
_entity_poly.pdbx_strand_id
1 'polypeptide(L)'
;GAMADQFHGAPSRAMTMVGVTGTNGKTSTVQLLAQAWHLLGTPSGSIGTLGAGLYGAVEPTGFTTPLVLQMHALLAQLRNDGARAVAMEVSS
;
A
#
# COMPACT_ATOMS: atom_id res chain seq x y z
N GLY A 1 -8.43 13.17 -5.41
CA GLY A 1 -8.77 11.92 -4.70
C GLY A 1 -10.09 11.37 -5.19
N ALA A 2 -11.23 11.94 -4.78
CA ALA A 2 -12.56 11.36 -4.97
C ALA A 2 -12.88 10.85 -6.40
N MET A 3 -12.56 11.62 -7.45
CA MET A 3 -12.77 11.17 -8.83
C MET A 3 -11.95 9.93 -9.20
N ALA A 4 -10.67 9.87 -8.78
CA ALA A 4 -9.80 8.72 -9.02
C ALA A 4 -10.21 7.52 -8.18
N ASP A 5 -10.66 7.75 -6.93
CA ASP A 5 -11.23 6.70 -6.08
C ASP A 5 -12.43 6.04 -6.75
N GLN A 6 -13.38 6.84 -7.24
CA GLN A 6 -14.56 6.35 -7.94
C GLN A 6 -14.21 5.66 -9.26
N PHE A 7 -13.29 6.21 -10.05
CA PHE A 7 -12.82 5.63 -11.30
C PHE A 7 -12.26 4.22 -11.12
N HIS A 8 -11.56 3.97 -10.01
CA HIS A 8 -10.99 2.66 -9.67
C HIS A 8 -11.92 1.77 -8.82
N GLY A 9 -13.17 2.18 -8.59
CA GLY A 9 -14.15 1.42 -7.83
C GLY A 9 -13.87 1.37 -6.33
N ALA A 10 -13.41 2.48 -5.76
CA ALA A 10 -13.07 2.66 -4.34
C ALA A 10 -12.19 1.53 -3.77
N PRO A 11 -11.00 1.29 -4.35
CA PRO A 11 -10.20 0.09 -4.09
C PRO A 11 -9.79 -0.06 -2.62
N SER A 12 -9.56 1.06 -1.93
CA SER A 12 -9.22 1.08 -0.50
C SER A 12 -10.31 0.51 0.41
N ARG A 13 -11.59 0.49 -0.01
CA ARG A 13 -12.71 -0.04 0.78
C ARG A 13 -12.77 -1.57 0.79
N ALA A 14 -12.06 -2.23 -0.13
CA ALA A 14 -12.01 -3.68 -0.24
C ALA A 14 -10.90 -4.31 0.62
N MET A 15 -10.07 -3.50 1.29
CA MET A 15 -8.88 -3.94 2.00
C MET A 15 -8.75 -3.19 3.33
N THR A 16 -8.06 -3.79 4.29
CA THR A 16 -7.61 -3.09 5.49
C THR A 16 -6.47 -2.13 5.13
N MET A 17 -6.63 -0.84 5.39
CA MET A 17 -5.64 0.19 5.06
C MET A 17 -4.97 0.73 6.33
N VAL A 18 -3.64 0.74 6.36
CA VAL A 18 -2.84 1.35 7.45
C VAL A 18 -1.87 2.36 6.86
N GLY A 19 -2.03 3.63 7.22
CA GLY A 19 -1.07 4.69 6.89
C GLY A 19 -0.08 4.91 8.02
N VAL A 20 1.21 4.92 7.72
CA VAL A 20 2.29 5.17 8.68
C VAL A 20 2.95 6.50 8.35
N THR A 21 2.85 7.46 9.26
CA THR A 21 3.48 8.78 9.16
C THR A 21 4.49 9.00 10.29
N GLY A 22 5.33 10.02 10.16
CA GLY A 22 6.34 10.38 11.15
C GLY A 22 7.70 10.71 10.55
N THR A 23 8.57 11.33 11.34
CA THR A 23 9.90 11.78 10.89
C THR A 23 10.79 10.58 10.54
N ASN A 24 10.75 9.51 11.31
CA ASN A 24 11.59 8.32 11.15
C ASN A 24 10.77 7.03 11.31
N GLY A 25 11.30 5.91 10.80
CA GLY A 25 10.75 4.57 11.05
C GLY A 25 9.59 4.13 10.16
N LYS A 26 9.04 5.00 9.31
CA LYS A 26 7.90 4.70 8.41
C LYS A 26 8.12 3.41 7.60
N THR A 27 9.22 3.35 6.84
CA THR A 27 9.56 2.20 6.01
C THR A 27 9.66 0.91 6.83
N SER A 28 10.37 0.93 7.95
CA SER A 28 10.51 -0.24 8.82
C SER A 28 9.16 -0.72 9.36
N THR A 29 8.32 0.19 9.84
CA THR A 29 6.99 -0.14 10.36
C THR A 29 6.07 -0.69 9.25
N VAL A 30 6.07 -0.10 8.05
CA VAL A 30 5.30 -0.60 6.91
C VAL A 30 5.71 -2.03 6.55
N GLN A 31 7.02 -2.31 6.51
CA GLN A 31 7.52 -3.65 6.20
C GLN A 31 7.19 -4.66 7.30
N LEU A 32 7.30 -4.28 8.58
CA LEU A 32 6.92 -5.15 9.70
C LEU A 32 5.42 -5.48 9.69
N LEU A 33 4.56 -4.52 9.35
CA LEU A 33 3.11 -4.76 9.20
C LEU A 33 2.82 -5.75 8.06
N ALA A 34 3.40 -5.54 6.88
CA ALA A 34 3.24 -6.44 5.74
C ALA A 34 3.75 -7.85 6.05
N GLN A 35 4.89 -7.97 6.72
CA GLN A 35 5.43 -9.27 7.15
C GLN A 35 4.51 -9.95 8.17
N ALA A 36 4.02 -9.22 9.17
CA ALA A 36 3.14 -9.77 10.20
C ALA A 36 1.85 -10.32 9.59
N TRP A 37 1.21 -9.58 8.67
CA TRP A 37 0.03 -10.09 7.95
C TRP A 37 0.34 -11.33 7.12
N HIS A 38 1.46 -11.33 6.40
CA HIS A 38 1.87 -12.50 5.63
C HIS A 38 2.05 -13.74 6.51
N LEU A 39 2.73 -13.61 7.66
CA LEU A 39 2.93 -14.70 8.62
C LEU A 39 1.61 -15.19 9.24
N LEU A 40 0.60 -14.33 9.34
CA LEU A 40 -0.75 -14.67 9.79
C LEU A 40 -1.65 -15.19 8.66
N GLY A 41 -1.12 -15.43 7.47
CA GLY A 41 -1.87 -15.94 6.32
C GLY A 41 -2.80 -14.91 5.67
N THR A 42 -2.60 -13.62 5.93
CA THR A 42 -3.33 -12.54 5.28
C THR A 42 -2.50 -12.00 4.11
N PRO A 43 -2.95 -12.16 2.85
CA PRO A 43 -2.29 -11.56 1.71
C PRO A 43 -2.23 -10.05 1.88
N SER A 44 -1.03 -9.47 1.86
CA SER A 44 -0.86 -8.05 2.13
C SER A 44 0.14 -7.39 1.19
N GLY A 45 -0.07 -6.11 0.93
CA GLY A 45 0.85 -5.27 0.17
C GLY A 45 1.49 -4.16 1.00
N SER A 46 2.55 -3.58 0.43
CA SER A 46 3.16 -2.36 0.96
C SER A 46 3.28 -1.29 -0.11
N ILE A 47 3.29 -0.02 0.28
CA ILE A 47 3.53 1.13 -0.60
C ILE A 47 4.46 2.10 0.14
N GLY A 48 5.61 2.43 -0.44
CA GLY A 48 6.51 3.42 0.18
C GLY A 48 7.86 3.51 -0.51
N THR A 49 8.87 3.90 0.27
CA THR A 49 10.24 4.19 -0.21
C THR A 49 10.87 3.02 -0.94
N LEU A 50 10.59 1.78 -0.53
CA LEU A 50 11.13 0.58 -1.16
C LEU A 50 10.37 0.16 -2.44
N GLY A 51 9.29 0.86 -2.77
CA GLY A 51 8.41 0.52 -3.88
C GLY A 51 7.02 0.11 -3.40
N ALA A 52 6.32 -0.63 -4.26
CA ALA A 52 4.99 -1.09 -3.97
C ALA A 52 4.66 -2.43 -4.61
N GLY A 53 3.83 -3.23 -3.95
CA GLY A 53 3.48 -4.57 -4.39
C GLY A 53 3.04 -5.46 -3.22
N LEU A 54 2.69 -6.70 -3.52
CA LEU A 54 2.44 -7.72 -2.50
C LEU A 54 3.73 -8.02 -1.72
N TYR A 55 3.58 -8.47 -0.48
CA TYR A 55 4.70 -8.93 0.31
C TYR A 55 5.47 -10.04 -0.44
N GLY A 56 6.78 -9.86 -0.61
CA GLY A 56 7.64 -10.76 -1.41
C GLY A 56 7.71 -10.45 -2.90
N ALA A 57 6.90 -9.53 -3.42
CA ALA A 57 6.85 -9.10 -4.82
C ALA A 57 6.70 -7.57 -4.92
N VAL A 58 7.48 -6.84 -4.13
CA VAL A 58 7.49 -5.37 -4.12
C VAL A 58 8.38 -4.88 -5.25
N GLU A 59 7.82 -4.05 -6.14
CA GLU A 59 8.55 -3.46 -7.26
C GLU A 59 8.94 -2.01 -6.95
N PRO A 60 10.18 -1.58 -7.26
CA PRO A 60 10.61 -0.20 -7.06
C PRO A 60 9.76 0.78 -7.88
N THR A 61 9.11 1.73 -7.21
CA THR A 61 8.28 2.76 -7.86
C THR A 61 8.97 4.12 -7.99
N GLY A 62 10.08 4.32 -7.26
CA GLY A 62 10.84 5.58 -7.23
C GLY A 62 10.22 6.70 -6.39
N PHE A 63 9.09 6.48 -5.72
CA PHE A 63 8.41 7.49 -4.91
C PHE A 63 8.11 6.99 -3.49
N THR A 64 8.38 7.83 -2.49
CA THR A 64 8.01 7.57 -1.08
C THR A 64 6.50 7.64 -0.85
N THR A 65 5.79 8.44 -1.65
CA THR A 65 4.32 8.51 -1.70
C THR A 65 3.89 8.81 -3.14
N PRO A 66 3.23 7.86 -3.86
CA PRO A 66 2.77 8.08 -5.23
C PRO A 66 1.81 9.27 -5.39
N LEU A 67 1.80 9.90 -6.57
CA LEU A 67 0.80 10.90 -6.95
C LEU A 67 -0.62 10.31 -6.87
N VAL A 68 -1.64 11.16 -6.67
CA VAL A 68 -3.00 10.70 -6.36
C VAL A 68 -3.55 9.69 -7.37
N LEU A 69 -3.30 9.89 -8.67
CA LEU A 69 -3.76 8.96 -9.72
C LEU A 69 -3.04 7.62 -9.65
N GLN A 70 -1.71 7.65 -9.50
CA GLN A 70 -0.90 6.44 -9.34
C GLN A 70 -1.28 5.68 -8.07
N MET A 71 -1.57 6.39 -6.97
CA MET A 71 -2.00 5.77 -5.72
C MET A 71 -3.28 4.95 -5.91
N HIS A 72 -4.33 5.54 -6.50
CA HIS A 72 -5.58 4.82 -6.72
C HIS A 72 -5.42 3.66 -7.72
N ALA A 73 -4.62 3.84 -8.77
CA ALA A 73 -4.30 2.75 -9.70
C ALA A 73 -3.55 1.59 -9.01
N LEU A 74 -2.60 1.92 -8.15
CA LEU A 74 -1.80 0.92 -7.44
C LEU A 74 -2.62 0.17 -6.39
N LEU A 75 -3.50 0.87 -5.67
CA LEU A 75 -4.45 0.22 -4.76
C LEU A 75 -5.42 -0.70 -5.52
N ALA A 76 -5.87 -0.29 -6.71
CA ALA A 76 -6.69 -1.16 -7.56
C ALA A 76 -5.93 -2.41 -8.01
N GLN A 77 -4.64 -2.25 -8.37
CA GLN A 77 -3.78 -3.37 -8.74
C GLN A 77 -3.59 -4.33 -7.56
N LEU A 78 -3.20 -3.84 -6.38
CA LEU A 78 -3.04 -4.66 -5.16
C LEU A 78 -4.33 -5.42 -4.80
N ARG A 79 -5.49 -4.77 -4.90
CA ARG A 79 -6.79 -5.43 -4.72
C ARG A 79 -6.98 -6.55 -5.72
N ASN A 80 -6.72 -6.30 -7.01
CA ASN A 80 -6.89 -7.29 -8.07
C ASN A 80 -5.91 -8.46 -7.91
N ASP A 81 -4.72 -8.22 -7.36
CA ASP A 81 -3.72 -9.24 -7.01
C ASP A 81 -4.07 -10.02 -5.72
N GLY A 82 -5.19 -9.68 -5.07
CA GLY A 82 -5.74 -10.41 -3.93
C GLY A 82 -5.28 -9.92 -2.56
N ALA A 83 -4.66 -8.73 -2.48
CA ALA A 83 -4.35 -8.12 -1.19
C ALA A 83 -5.64 -7.93 -0.35
N ARG A 84 -5.55 -8.27 0.93
CA ARG A 84 -6.59 -8.04 1.94
C ARG A 84 -6.19 -6.95 2.94
N ALA A 85 -4.91 -6.63 3.01
CA ALA A 85 -4.38 -5.54 3.83
C ALA A 85 -3.25 -4.81 3.09
N VAL A 86 -3.14 -3.50 3.29
CA VAL A 86 -2.06 -2.68 2.74
C VAL A 86 -1.55 -1.72 3.81
N ALA A 87 -0.24 -1.75 4.03
CA ALA A 87 0.46 -0.75 4.81
C ALA A 87 1.15 0.24 3.87
N MET A 88 1.05 1.54 4.14
CA MET A 88 1.66 2.55 3.29
C MET A 88 2.35 3.65 4.08
N GLU A 89 3.47 4.13 3.54
CA GLU A 89 4.12 5.34 4.04
C GLU A 89 3.29 6.57 3.65
N VAL A 90 3.01 7.41 4.64
CA VAL A 90 2.29 8.68 4.47
C VAL A 90 3.25 9.81 4.85
N SER A 91 3.87 10.39 3.83
CA SER A 91 4.74 11.56 4.01
C SER A 91 3.90 12.82 4.20
N SER A 92 4.33 13.69 5.11
CA SER A 92 3.76 15.02 5.35
C SER A 92 4.16 16.02 4.27
#